data_AF-A0A940HCU9-F1
#
_entry.id   AF-A0A940HCU9-F1
#
_cell.length_a   1.000
_cell.length_b   1.000
_cell.length_c   1.000
_cell.angle_alpha   90.00
_cell.angle_beta   90.00
_cell.angle_gamma   90.00
#
_symmetry.space_group_name_H-M   'P 1'
#
loop_
_entity.id
_entity.type
_entity.pdbx_description
1 polymer ?
#
loop_
_entity_poly.entity_id
_entity_poly.type
_entity_poly.pdbx_seq_one_letter_code
_entity_poly.pdbx_strand_id
1 'polypeptide(L)'
;MSRSEPLYRRGQEQIRQHILEQGLVAGDALPSESEMAALFGMSRLSLREAVKGLETIGVLTVQHGGGVRVAQFSFAPILENLPYGLQAGGRSFRDLLELRESLEEGLCGRLLEAFRQRDLEQLRALATAMRDDDADQLDLDRRFHEALYLPLENPLVNQIIDLFWTAFQRMGDAHKPPRAPSARLAEVHLAIVDALAARDEARLSQAMRDHFHDIREWAIVNLPAG
;
A
#
# COMPACT_ATOMS: atom_id res chain seq x y z
N MET A 1 0.99 -41.29 7.17
CA MET A 1 2.30 -40.80 7.65
C MET A 1 2.24 -39.29 7.66
N SER A 2 2.25 -38.67 8.85
CA SER A 2 2.29 -37.21 8.99
C SER A 2 3.64 -36.72 8.51
N ARG A 3 3.66 -35.85 7.50
CA ARG A 3 4.90 -35.22 7.01
C ARG A 3 5.36 -34.27 8.12
N SER A 4 6.47 -34.58 8.79
CA SER A 4 7.07 -33.70 9.79
C SER A 4 7.23 -32.30 9.18
N GLU A 5 6.74 -31.29 9.89
CA GLU A 5 6.84 -29.92 9.44
C GLU A 5 8.32 -29.54 9.23
N PRO A 6 8.67 -28.80 8.17
CA PRO A 6 10.05 -28.38 7.95
C PRO A 6 10.58 -27.59 9.15
N LEU A 7 11.78 -27.91 9.63
CA LEU A 7 12.35 -27.32 10.84
C LEU A 7 12.40 -25.79 10.82
N TYR A 8 12.57 -25.18 9.64
CA TYR A 8 12.54 -23.72 9.51
C TYR A 8 11.17 -23.13 9.90
N ARG A 9 10.04 -23.78 9.55
CA ARG A 9 8.69 -23.28 9.92
C ARG A 9 8.47 -23.30 11.42
N ARG A 10 8.92 -24.37 12.08
CA ARG A 10 8.92 -24.44 13.55
C ARG A 10 9.73 -23.30 14.17
N GLY A 11 10.89 -22.99 13.60
CA GLY A 11 11.70 -21.83 14.03
C GLY A 11 10.99 -20.50 13.83
N GLN A 12 10.29 -20.31 12.70
CA GLN A 12 9.51 -19.10 12.46
C GLN A 12 8.41 -18.94 13.50
N GLU A 13 7.72 -20.03 13.84
CA GLU A 13 6.65 -20.02 14.84
C GLU A 13 7.18 -19.73 16.24
N GLN A 14 8.29 -20.34 16.65
CA GLN A 14 8.92 -20.06 17.93
C GLN A 14 9.38 -18.61 18.05
N ILE A 15 9.90 -18.02 16.97
CA ILE A 15 10.27 -16.59 16.96
C ILE A 15 9.03 -15.70 17.09
N ARG A 16 7.94 -15.97 16.34
CA ARG A 16 6.69 -15.20 16.46
C ARG A 16 6.11 -15.28 17.87
N GLN A 17 6.08 -16.49 18.42
CA GLN A 17 5.58 -16.72 19.77
C GLN A 17 6.44 -15.96 20.80
N HIS A 18 7.76 -15.96 20.65
CA HIS A 18 8.66 -15.18 21.51
C HIS A 18 8.39 -13.67 21.42
N ILE A 19 8.17 -13.12 20.22
CA ILE A 19 7.80 -11.71 20.02
C ILE A 19 6.52 -11.38 20.80
N LEU A 20 5.49 -12.22 20.68
CA LEU A 20 4.20 -12.03 21.36
C LEU A 20 4.33 -12.16 22.89
N GLU A 21 5.03 -13.19 23.38
CA GLU A 21 5.20 -13.45 24.81
C GLU A 21 6.02 -12.37 25.52
N GLN A 22 7.03 -11.82 24.83
CA GLN A 22 7.85 -10.74 25.37
C GLN A 22 7.25 -9.34 25.11
N GLY A 23 6.13 -9.26 24.38
CA GLY A 23 5.49 -7.99 24.04
C GLY A 23 6.38 -7.07 23.18
N LEU A 24 7.26 -7.65 22.34
CA LEU A 24 8.18 -6.88 21.50
C LEU A 24 7.40 -6.14 20.42
N VAL A 25 7.74 -4.87 20.22
CA VAL A 25 7.15 -4.00 19.21
C VAL A 25 8.15 -3.70 18.09
N ALA A 26 7.65 -3.08 17.00
CA ALA A 26 8.50 -2.68 15.89
C ALA A 26 9.72 -1.88 16.36
N GLY A 27 10.91 -2.29 15.90
CA GLY A 27 12.19 -1.71 16.28
C GLY A 27 12.89 -2.44 17.44
N ASP A 28 12.19 -3.23 18.25
CA ASP A 28 12.81 -3.96 19.35
C ASP A 28 13.78 -5.02 18.86
N ALA A 29 14.86 -5.22 19.61
CA ALA A 29 15.87 -6.23 19.31
C ALA A 29 15.44 -7.60 19.82
N LEU A 30 15.64 -8.62 18.99
CA LEU A 30 15.60 -10.02 19.42
C LEU A 30 16.99 -10.45 19.95
N PRO A 31 17.06 -11.54 20.73
CA PRO A 31 18.34 -12.17 21.03
C PRO A 31 19.08 -12.54 19.74
N SER A 32 20.40 -12.70 19.82
CA SER A 32 21.20 -13.10 18.67
C SER A 32 20.77 -14.47 18.10
N GLU A 33 21.10 -14.74 16.83
CA GLU A 33 20.83 -16.06 16.24
C GLU A 33 21.40 -17.22 17.08
N SER A 34 22.55 -17.01 17.75
CA SER A 34 23.13 -18.06 18.59
C SER A 34 22.35 -18.29 19.88
N GLU A 35 21.83 -17.22 20.49
CA GLU A 35 21.01 -17.28 21.71
C GLU A 35 19.62 -17.87 21.43
N MET A 36 18.96 -17.40 20.37
CA MET A 36 17.67 -17.96 19.94
C MET A 36 17.78 -19.44 19.57
N ALA A 37 18.89 -19.88 18.95
CA ALA A 37 19.09 -21.28 18.60
C ALA A 37 19.18 -22.16 19.86
N ALA A 38 19.87 -21.68 20.90
CA ALA A 38 19.93 -22.35 22.20
C ALA A 38 18.56 -22.34 22.90
N LEU A 39 17.88 -21.19 22.92
CA LEU A 39 16.57 -21.00 23.55
C LEU A 39 15.50 -21.94 22.96
N PHE A 40 15.49 -22.10 21.64
CA PHE A 40 14.48 -22.89 20.92
C PHE A 40 14.86 -24.35 20.73
N GLY A 41 16.08 -24.76 21.13
CA GLY A 41 16.59 -26.12 20.95
C GLY A 41 16.79 -26.47 19.47
N MET A 42 17.26 -25.52 18.66
CA MET A 42 17.43 -25.65 17.22
C MET A 42 18.89 -25.53 16.78
N SER A 43 19.21 -26.07 15.61
CA SER A 43 20.52 -25.80 14.99
C SER A 43 20.62 -24.34 14.54
N ARG A 44 21.82 -23.75 14.59
CA ARG A 44 22.08 -22.39 14.08
C ARG A 44 21.67 -22.22 12.62
N LEU A 45 21.88 -23.26 11.80
CA LEU A 45 21.49 -23.24 10.39
C LEU A 45 19.97 -23.15 10.24
N SER A 46 19.22 -23.97 10.96
CA SER A 46 17.75 -23.96 10.92
C SER A 46 17.16 -22.64 11.40
N LEU A 47 17.75 -22.04 12.44
CA LEU A 47 17.32 -20.74 12.92
C LEU A 47 17.62 -19.63 11.91
N ARG A 48 18.81 -19.62 11.28
CA ARG A 48 19.14 -18.64 10.26
C ARG A 48 18.14 -18.68 9.09
N GLU A 49 17.72 -19.87 8.66
CA GLU A 49 16.69 -20.01 7.62
C GLU A 49 15.31 -19.52 8.09
N ALA A 50 14.96 -19.73 9.37
CA ALA A 50 13.74 -19.17 9.94
C ALA A 50 13.78 -17.63 9.98
N VAL A 51 14.88 -17.04 10.44
CA VAL A 51 15.09 -15.58 10.48
C VAL A 51 15.02 -15.00 9.07
N LYS A 52 15.74 -15.58 8.10
CA LYS A 52 15.67 -15.15 6.70
C LYS A 52 14.26 -15.21 6.14
N GLY A 53 13.53 -16.30 6.40
CA GLY A 53 12.16 -16.42 5.92
C GLY A 53 11.22 -15.38 6.55
N LEU A 54 11.40 -15.03 7.82
CA LEU A 54 10.65 -13.95 8.48
C LEU A 54 11.08 -12.56 8.00
N GLU A 55 12.36 -12.38 7.67
CA GLU A 55 12.88 -11.17 7.04
C GLU A 55 12.30 -10.96 5.64
N THR A 56 12.26 -12.01 4.81
CA THR A 56 11.66 -11.96 3.46
C THR A 56 10.20 -11.50 3.49
N ILE A 57 9.42 -11.91 4.48
CA ILE A 57 8.00 -11.53 4.60
C ILE A 57 7.79 -10.27 5.45
N GLY A 58 8.87 -9.58 5.86
CA GLY A 58 8.81 -8.31 6.58
C GLY A 58 8.34 -8.40 8.03
N VAL A 59 8.47 -9.56 8.69
CA VAL A 59 8.24 -9.70 10.14
C VAL A 59 9.48 -9.27 10.93
N LEU A 60 10.67 -9.50 10.37
CA LEU A 60 11.95 -9.15 10.96
C LEU A 60 12.77 -8.26 10.02
N THR A 61 13.76 -7.57 10.58
CA THR A 61 14.79 -6.86 9.83
C THR A 61 16.15 -7.19 10.44
N VAL A 62 17.13 -7.50 9.58
CA VAL A 62 18.52 -7.70 10.01
C VAL A 62 19.33 -6.44 9.71
N GLN A 63 19.91 -5.82 10.74
CA GLN A 63 20.81 -4.69 10.58
C GLN A 63 22.26 -5.17 10.54
N HIS A 64 23.06 -4.70 9.58
CA HIS A 64 24.47 -5.06 9.47
C HIS A 64 25.22 -4.69 10.76
N GLY A 65 25.67 -5.69 11.52
CA GLY A 65 26.30 -5.50 12.83
C GLY A 65 25.34 -5.15 13.98
N GLY A 66 24.05 -4.96 13.72
CA GLY A 66 23.04 -4.52 14.70
C GLY A 66 22.08 -5.61 15.21
N GLY A 67 22.18 -6.84 14.69
CA GLY A 67 21.34 -7.97 15.10
C GLY A 67 19.98 -8.02 14.40
N VAL A 68 19.09 -8.86 14.93
CA VAL A 68 17.74 -9.09 14.39
C VAL A 68 16.76 -8.23 15.19
N ARG A 69 15.86 -7.52 14.49
CA ARG A 69 14.83 -6.67 15.10
C ARG A 69 13.45 -7.00 14.56
N VAL A 70 12.41 -6.69 15.34
CA VAL A 70 11.02 -6.73 14.87
C VAL A 70 10.83 -5.62 13.83
N ALA A 71 10.33 -5.98 12.65
CA ALA A 71 10.09 -5.01 11.58
C ALA A 71 8.85 -4.15 11.86
N GLN A 72 8.86 -2.93 11.32
CA GLN A 72 7.65 -2.15 11.21
C GLN A 72 6.73 -2.80 10.17
N PHE A 73 5.45 -2.96 10.51
CA PHE A 73 4.47 -3.51 9.57
C PHE A 73 4.43 -2.70 8.28
N SER A 74 4.50 -3.41 7.15
CA SER A 74 4.42 -2.84 5.82
C SER A 74 3.75 -3.83 4.87
N PHE A 75 2.92 -3.32 3.96
CA PHE A 75 2.38 -4.12 2.86
C PHE A 75 3.41 -4.40 1.74
N ALA A 76 4.62 -3.83 1.79
CA ALA A 76 5.62 -3.97 0.73
C ALA A 76 5.94 -5.43 0.33
N PRO A 77 6.14 -6.39 1.26
CA PRO A 77 6.38 -7.78 0.88
C PRO A 77 5.17 -8.43 0.19
N ILE A 78 3.96 -8.12 0.64
CA ILE A 78 2.72 -8.59 0.00
C ILE A 78 2.64 -8.03 -1.42
N LEU A 79 2.96 -6.74 -1.58
CA LEU A 79 3.00 -6.08 -2.87
C LEU A 79 4.02 -6.66 -3.83
N GLU A 80 5.25 -6.87 -3.39
CA GLU A 80 6.31 -7.46 -4.23
C GLU A 80 5.87 -8.79 -4.84
N ASN A 81 5.07 -9.55 -4.09
CA ASN A 81 4.55 -10.83 -4.54
C ASN A 81 3.20 -10.74 -5.26
N LEU A 82 2.48 -9.62 -5.11
CA LEU A 82 1.15 -9.40 -5.66
C LEU A 82 1.10 -9.64 -7.19
N PRO A 83 2.06 -9.21 -8.03
CA PRO A 83 2.07 -9.53 -9.46
C PRO A 83 2.05 -11.02 -9.78
N TYR A 84 2.62 -11.89 -8.95
CA TYR A 84 2.60 -13.34 -9.17
C TYR A 84 1.24 -13.96 -8.82
N GLY A 85 0.51 -13.37 -7.86
CA GLY A 85 -0.88 -13.72 -7.58
C GLY A 85 -1.85 -13.12 -8.58
N LEU A 86 -1.55 -11.92 -9.08
CA LEU A 86 -2.35 -11.16 -10.04
C LEU A 86 -2.00 -11.45 -11.51
N GLN A 87 -0.97 -12.26 -11.78
CA GLN A 87 -0.56 -12.71 -13.12
C GLN A 87 -1.68 -13.45 -13.87
N ALA A 88 -2.80 -13.72 -13.21
CA ALA A 88 -4.07 -14.14 -13.81
C ALA A 88 -4.80 -13.00 -14.59
N GLY A 89 -4.08 -12.25 -15.43
CA GLY A 89 -4.66 -11.35 -16.44
C GLY A 89 -5.18 -10.00 -15.93
N GLY A 90 -5.62 -9.14 -16.87
CA GLY A 90 -6.11 -7.78 -16.60
C GLY A 90 -7.34 -7.67 -15.68
N ARG A 91 -7.96 -8.81 -15.31
CA ARG A 91 -9.01 -8.89 -14.27
C ARG A 91 -8.53 -8.30 -12.95
N SER A 92 -7.31 -8.67 -12.55
CA SER A 92 -6.66 -8.25 -11.32
C SER A 92 -6.61 -6.73 -11.14
N PHE A 93 -6.47 -5.96 -12.23
CA PHE A 93 -6.44 -4.50 -12.14
C PHE A 93 -7.83 -3.89 -12.00
N ARG A 94 -8.83 -4.44 -12.69
CA ARG A 94 -10.22 -4.00 -12.54
C ARG A 94 -10.68 -4.20 -11.09
N ASP A 95 -10.42 -5.37 -10.52
CA ASP A 95 -10.79 -5.69 -9.14
C ASP A 95 -10.06 -4.78 -8.12
N LEU A 96 -8.78 -4.47 -8.38
CA LEU A 96 -8.04 -3.49 -7.59
C LEU A 96 -8.63 -2.08 -7.70
N LEU A 97 -8.98 -1.63 -8.90
CA LEU A 97 -9.56 -0.30 -9.10
C LEU A 97 -10.91 -0.16 -8.38
N GLU A 98 -11.76 -1.19 -8.43
CA GLU A 98 -13.02 -1.24 -7.71
C GLU A 98 -12.82 -1.19 -6.18
N LEU A 99 -11.82 -1.91 -5.68
CA LEU A 99 -11.43 -1.87 -4.27
C LEU A 99 -10.94 -0.47 -3.85
N ARG A 100 -10.13 0.18 -4.69
CA ARG A 100 -9.64 1.56 -4.45
C ARG A 100 -10.80 2.53 -4.36
N GLU A 101 -11.67 2.52 -5.37
CA GLU A 101 -12.84 3.42 -5.43
C GLU A 101 -13.72 3.25 -4.19
N SER A 102 -14.05 2.01 -3.83
CA SER A 102 -14.88 1.70 -2.65
C SER A 102 -14.24 2.17 -1.34
N LEU A 103 -12.92 1.99 -1.19
CA LEU A 103 -12.17 2.41 -0.02
C LEU A 103 -12.16 3.94 0.10
N GLU A 104 -11.82 4.64 -0.98
CA GLU A 104 -11.69 6.10 -1.00
C GLU A 104 -13.05 6.80 -0.82
N GLU A 105 -14.12 6.27 -1.43
CA GLU A 105 -15.48 6.75 -1.20
C GLU A 105 -15.90 6.57 0.27
N GLY A 106 -15.62 5.40 0.86
CA GLY A 106 -15.91 5.12 2.27
C GLY A 106 -15.13 5.98 3.27
N LEU A 107 -14.05 6.64 2.84
CA LEU A 107 -13.23 7.54 3.66
C LEU A 107 -13.69 9.00 3.60
N CYS A 108 -14.59 9.37 2.69
CA CYS A 108 -15.02 10.75 2.46
C CYS A 108 -15.47 11.47 3.75
N GLY A 109 -16.33 10.85 4.55
CA GLY A 109 -16.80 11.43 5.82
C GLY A 109 -15.65 11.74 6.80
N ARG A 110 -14.68 10.83 6.91
CA ARG A 110 -13.51 11.03 7.79
C ARG A 110 -12.57 12.12 7.28
N LEU A 111 -12.43 12.28 5.97
CA LEU A 111 -11.61 13.34 5.38
C LEU A 111 -12.17 14.72 5.75
N LEU A 112 -13.49 14.90 5.72
CA LEU A 112 -14.12 16.18 6.09
C LEU A 112 -13.81 16.61 7.52
N GLU A 113 -13.71 15.65 8.43
CA GLU A 113 -13.38 15.89 9.84
C GLU A 113 -11.89 16.22 10.04
N ALA A 114 -11.00 15.63 9.23
CA ALA A 114 -9.56 15.68 9.42
C ALA A 114 -8.86 16.93 8.86
N PHE A 115 -9.43 17.57 7.81
CA PHE A 115 -8.73 18.60 7.05
C PHE A 115 -8.66 19.98 7.73
N ARG A 116 -7.47 20.60 7.64
CA ARG A 116 -7.22 22.00 7.99
C ARG A 116 -6.91 22.83 6.74
N GLN A 117 -6.95 24.16 6.87
CA GLN A 117 -6.73 25.09 5.75
C GLN A 117 -5.38 24.86 5.04
N ARG A 118 -4.29 24.62 5.80
CA ARG A 118 -2.95 24.38 5.24
C ARG A 118 -2.90 23.14 4.34
N ASP A 119 -3.66 22.11 4.70
CA ASP A 119 -3.69 20.84 3.97
C ASP A 119 -4.38 21.03 2.61
N LEU A 120 -5.42 21.87 2.55
CA LEU A 120 -6.13 22.23 1.32
C LEU A 120 -5.25 23.01 0.34
N GLU A 121 -4.38 23.89 0.82
CA GLU A 121 -3.44 24.65 -0.03
C GLU A 121 -2.45 23.70 -0.73
N GLN A 122 -1.91 22.73 0.01
CA GLN A 122 -1.01 21.71 -0.55
C GLN A 122 -1.71 20.86 -1.60
N LEU A 123 -2.93 20.38 -1.32
CA LEU A 123 -3.71 19.61 -2.30
C LEU A 123 -4.02 20.42 -3.56
N ARG A 124 -4.41 21.69 -3.40
CA ARG A 124 -4.71 22.57 -4.52
C ARG A 124 -3.47 22.79 -5.40
N ALA A 125 -2.28 22.93 -4.78
CA ALA A 125 -1.03 23.09 -5.52
C ALA A 125 -0.70 21.83 -6.35
N LEU A 126 -0.83 20.64 -5.76
CA LEU A 126 -0.61 19.36 -6.45
C LEU A 126 -1.61 19.17 -7.61
N ALA A 127 -2.90 19.40 -7.37
CA ALA A 127 -3.93 19.32 -8.41
C ALA A 127 -3.73 20.34 -9.54
N THR A 128 -3.23 21.53 -9.23
CA THR A 128 -2.94 22.56 -10.25
C THR A 128 -1.74 22.18 -11.10
N ALA A 129 -0.71 21.57 -10.51
CA ALA A 129 0.47 21.10 -11.22
C ALA A 129 0.15 20.04 -12.28
N MET A 130 -0.95 19.27 -12.10
CA MET A 130 -1.41 18.28 -13.08
C MET A 130 -1.84 18.89 -14.42
N ARG A 131 -2.06 20.21 -14.50
CA ARG A 131 -2.37 20.90 -15.77
C ARG A 131 -1.20 20.93 -16.75
N ASP A 132 0.02 20.68 -16.28
CA ASP A 132 1.21 20.67 -17.10
C ASP A 132 1.34 19.34 -17.86
N ASP A 133 1.23 19.39 -19.20
CA ASP A 133 1.37 18.23 -20.07
C ASP A 133 2.78 17.58 -20.00
N ASP A 134 3.81 18.32 -19.57
CA ASP A 134 5.17 17.78 -19.46
C ASP A 134 5.44 17.16 -18.07
N ALA A 135 4.55 17.35 -17.10
CA ALA A 135 4.71 16.78 -15.76
C ALA A 135 4.49 15.26 -15.72
N ASP A 136 5.13 14.62 -14.74
CA ASP A 136 4.86 13.22 -14.38
C ASP A 136 3.50 13.14 -13.66
N GLN A 137 2.45 12.88 -14.44
CA GLN A 137 1.09 12.82 -13.93
C GLN A 137 0.88 11.68 -12.95
N LEU A 138 1.61 10.58 -13.10
CA LEU A 138 1.49 9.44 -12.22
C LEU A 138 2.09 9.76 -10.85
N ASP A 139 3.24 10.45 -10.81
CA ASP A 139 3.83 10.96 -9.57
C ASP A 139 2.92 12.01 -8.90
N LEU A 140 2.38 12.95 -9.67
CA LEU A 140 1.48 13.98 -9.14
C LEU A 140 0.19 13.38 -8.56
N ASP A 141 -0.43 12.42 -9.26
CA ASP A 141 -1.61 11.69 -8.80
C ASP A 141 -1.31 10.94 -7.50
N ARG A 142 -0.20 10.20 -7.45
CA ARG A 142 0.25 9.52 -6.23
C ARG A 142 0.44 10.47 -5.06
N ARG A 143 1.19 11.56 -5.26
CA ARG A 143 1.48 12.55 -4.20
C ARG A 143 0.23 13.29 -3.74
N PHE A 144 -0.72 13.54 -4.63
CA PHE A 144 -2.02 14.09 -4.25
C PHE A 144 -2.74 13.17 -3.26
N HIS A 145 -2.82 11.88 -3.58
CA HIS A 145 -3.52 10.91 -2.72
C HIS A 145 -2.77 10.68 -1.39
N GLU A 146 -1.44 10.58 -1.41
CA GLU A 146 -0.65 10.53 -0.17
C GLU A 146 -0.94 11.75 0.73
N ALA A 147 -1.00 12.96 0.15
CA ALA A 147 -1.37 14.17 0.90
C ALA A 147 -2.84 14.19 1.33
N LEU A 148 -3.74 13.61 0.53
CA LEU A 148 -5.18 13.54 0.82
C LEU A 148 -5.45 12.70 2.08
N TYR A 149 -4.76 11.57 2.22
CA TYR A 149 -5.01 10.62 3.31
C TYR A 149 -4.10 10.81 4.53
N LEU A 150 -3.04 11.61 4.41
CA LEU A 150 -2.12 11.92 5.52
C LEU A 150 -2.84 12.44 6.79
N PRO A 151 -3.84 13.34 6.72
CA PRO A 151 -4.53 13.85 7.90
C PRO A 151 -5.33 12.81 8.70
N LEU A 152 -5.61 11.63 8.11
CA LEU A 152 -6.32 10.56 8.82
C LEU A 152 -5.48 9.87 9.90
N GLU A 153 -4.17 10.16 9.95
CA GLU A 153 -3.21 9.58 10.91
C GLU A 153 -3.26 8.05 10.95
N ASN A 154 -3.62 7.44 9.81
CA ASN A 154 -3.70 6.00 9.64
C ASN A 154 -2.72 5.57 8.53
N PRO A 155 -1.50 5.16 8.89
CA PRO A 155 -0.49 4.73 7.92
C PRO A 155 -0.97 3.58 7.02
N LEU A 156 -1.87 2.72 7.51
CA LEU A 156 -2.40 1.61 6.70
C LEU A 156 -3.21 2.09 5.51
N VAL A 157 -3.92 3.22 5.62
CA VAL A 157 -4.68 3.79 4.50
C VAL A 157 -3.73 4.18 3.37
N ASN A 158 -2.69 4.96 3.69
CA ASN A 158 -1.68 5.35 2.70
C ASN A 158 -0.95 4.15 2.11
N GLN A 159 -0.61 3.15 2.93
CA GLN A 159 0.04 1.94 2.40
C GLN A 159 -0.87 1.15 1.47
N ILE A 160 -2.17 1.02 1.78
CA ILE A 160 -3.16 0.31 0.93
C ILE A 160 -3.41 1.10 -0.37
N ILE A 161 -3.48 2.41 -0.29
CA ILE A 161 -3.69 3.26 -1.45
C ILE A 161 -2.44 3.23 -2.34
N ASP A 162 -1.23 3.27 -1.77
CA ASP A 162 0.02 3.15 -2.54
C ASP A 162 0.16 1.82 -3.32
N LEU A 163 -0.55 0.78 -2.89
CA LEU A 163 -0.59 -0.51 -3.61
C LEU A 163 -1.01 -0.33 -5.07
N PHE A 164 -1.93 0.61 -5.33
CA PHE A 164 -2.50 0.81 -6.65
C PHE A 164 -1.49 1.36 -7.65
N TRP A 165 -0.67 2.34 -7.27
CA TRP A 165 0.41 2.82 -8.15
C TRP A 165 1.49 1.77 -8.33
N THR A 166 1.83 1.01 -7.28
CA THR A 166 2.79 -0.10 -7.40
C THR A 166 2.30 -1.16 -8.39
N ALA A 167 1.01 -1.53 -8.33
CA ALA A 167 0.40 -2.45 -9.29
C ALA A 167 0.34 -1.85 -10.70
N PHE A 168 -0.04 -0.57 -10.82
CA PHE A 168 -0.11 0.15 -12.10
C PHE A 168 1.24 0.21 -12.80
N GLN A 169 2.33 0.50 -12.07
CA GLN A 169 3.68 0.59 -12.63
C GLN A 169 4.20 -0.76 -13.13
N ARG A 170 3.79 -1.86 -12.48
CA ARG A 170 4.16 -3.21 -12.88
C ARG A 170 3.30 -3.77 -14.01
N MET A 171 2.25 -3.05 -14.38
CA MET A 171 1.45 -3.39 -15.54
C MET A 171 2.29 -3.24 -16.81
N GLY A 172 2.22 -4.23 -17.70
CA GLY A 172 2.87 -4.11 -19.00
C GLY A 172 2.25 -2.98 -19.82
N ASP A 173 3.04 -2.26 -20.60
CA ASP A 173 2.59 -1.04 -21.30
C ASP A 173 1.38 -1.28 -22.22
N ALA A 174 1.23 -2.49 -22.77
CA ALA A 174 0.08 -2.89 -23.58
C ALA A 174 -1.27 -2.87 -22.83
N HIS A 175 -1.25 -2.86 -21.49
CA HIS A 175 -2.43 -2.83 -20.64
C HIS A 175 -2.58 -1.49 -19.92
N LYS A 176 -1.71 -0.50 -20.13
CA LYS A 176 -1.88 0.80 -19.47
C LYS A 176 -2.93 1.64 -20.19
N PRO A 177 -3.79 2.39 -19.48
CA PRO A 177 -4.67 3.35 -20.10
C PRO A 177 -3.87 4.42 -20.86
N PRO A 178 -4.43 4.97 -21.95
CA PRO A 178 -3.88 6.17 -22.55
C PRO A 178 -3.89 7.30 -21.51
N ARG A 179 -2.89 8.17 -21.59
CA ARG A 179 -2.81 9.33 -20.69
C ARG A 179 -4.06 10.20 -20.87
N ALA A 180 -4.79 10.42 -19.78
CA ALA A 180 -5.90 11.37 -19.77
C ALA A 180 -5.37 12.78 -20.09
N PRO A 181 -6.16 13.64 -20.73
CA PRO A 181 -5.79 15.05 -20.89
C PRO A 181 -5.47 15.68 -19.53
N SER A 182 -4.31 16.33 -19.41
CA SER A 182 -3.84 16.99 -18.18
C SER A 182 -4.88 17.90 -17.55
N ALA A 183 -5.59 18.68 -18.38
CA ALA A 183 -6.68 19.55 -17.97
C ALA A 183 -7.79 18.78 -17.26
N ARG A 184 -8.22 17.64 -17.81
CA ARG A 184 -9.28 16.81 -17.22
C ARG A 184 -8.84 16.20 -15.90
N LEU A 185 -7.60 15.72 -15.83
CA LEU A 185 -7.02 15.16 -14.60
C LEU A 185 -6.97 16.22 -13.49
N ALA A 186 -6.51 17.43 -13.81
CA ALA A 186 -6.49 18.54 -12.86
C ALA A 186 -7.89 18.95 -12.40
N GLU A 187 -8.88 18.99 -13.32
CA GLU A 187 -10.26 19.35 -13.01
C GLU A 187 -10.90 18.41 -11.98
N VAL A 188 -10.78 17.09 -12.17
CA VAL A 188 -11.39 16.13 -11.24
C VAL A 188 -10.74 16.19 -9.85
N HIS A 189 -9.42 16.42 -9.79
CA HIS A 189 -8.71 16.60 -8.52
C HIS A 189 -9.05 17.92 -7.83
N LEU A 190 -9.18 19.02 -8.57
CA LEU A 190 -9.61 20.30 -8.02
C LEU A 190 -11.05 20.24 -7.48
N ALA A 191 -11.93 19.46 -8.11
CA ALA A 191 -13.30 19.26 -7.62
C ALA A 191 -13.32 18.59 -6.23
N ILE A 192 -12.42 17.63 -5.97
CA ILE A 192 -12.21 17.02 -4.64
C ILE A 192 -11.80 18.09 -3.62
N VAL A 193 -10.81 18.91 -3.96
CA VAL A 193 -10.32 19.97 -3.07
C VAL A 193 -11.41 21.00 -2.76
N ASP A 194 -12.19 21.39 -3.77
CA ASP A 194 -13.32 22.31 -3.59
C ASP A 194 -14.41 21.73 -2.70
N ALA A 195 -14.71 20.44 -2.82
CA ALA A 195 -15.68 19.75 -1.98
C ALA A 195 -15.21 19.65 -0.52
N LEU A 196 -13.93 19.32 -0.29
CA LEU A 196 -13.32 19.31 1.04
C LEU A 196 -13.36 20.71 1.68
N ALA A 197 -12.99 21.74 0.92
CA ALA A 197 -13.00 23.13 1.39
C ALA A 197 -14.41 23.60 1.77
N ALA A 198 -15.43 23.19 0.99
CA ALA A 198 -16.83 23.48 1.27
C ALA A 198 -17.43 22.64 2.42
N ARG A 199 -16.70 21.61 2.89
CA ARG A 199 -17.18 20.60 3.84
C ARG A 199 -18.49 19.92 3.39
N ASP A 200 -18.61 19.68 2.08
CA ASP A 200 -19.82 19.09 1.47
C ASP A 200 -19.55 17.62 1.15
N GLU A 201 -20.10 16.72 1.97
CA GLU A 201 -19.92 15.27 1.83
C GLU A 201 -20.51 14.73 0.53
N ALA A 202 -21.72 15.16 0.16
CA ALA A 202 -22.36 14.69 -1.05
C ALA A 202 -21.56 15.09 -2.30
N ARG A 203 -21.05 16.33 -2.31
CA ARG A 203 -20.18 16.81 -3.39
C ARG A 203 -18.83 16.10 -3.40
N LEU A 204 -18.26 15.77 -2.23
CA LEU A 204 -16.99 15.05 -2.13
C LEU A 204 -17.12 13.63 -2.66
N SER A 205 -18.15 12.89 -2.24
CA SER A 205 -18.40 11.54 -2.76
C SER A 205 -18.65 11.55 -4.27
N GLN A 206 -19.37 12.55 -4.80
CA GLN A 206 -19.54 12.67 -6.24
C GLN A 206 -18.22 12.95 -6.96
N ALA A 207 -17.40 13.88 -6.43
CA ALA A 207 -16.10 14.21 -7.02
C ALA A 207 -15.15 13.00 -7.03
N MET A 208 -15.18 12.16 -5.98
CA MET A 208 -14.43 10.89 -5.94
C MET A 208 -14.90 9.91 -7.03
N ARG A 209 -16.21 9.71 -7.18
CA ARG A 209 -16.75 8.83 -8.24
C ARG A 209 -16.41 9.34 -9.64
N ASP A 210 -16.43 10.66 -9.83
CA ASP A 210 -16.06 11.29 -11.11
C ASP A 210 -14.54 11.16 -11.39
N HIS A 211 -13.70 11.21 -10.36
CA HIS A 211 -12.25 10.97 -10.47
C HIS A 211 -11.94 9.55 -11.01
N PHE A 212 -12.70 8.53 -10.59
CA PHE A 212 -12.54 7.16 -11.07
C PHE A 212 -13.21 6.86 -12.42
N HIS A 213 -14.09 7.74 -12.90
CA HIS A 213 -14.94 7.47 -14.06
C HIS A 213 -14.15 7.05 -15.31
N ASP A 214 -13.18 7.87 -15.74
CA ASP A 214 -12.51 7.67 -17.02
C ASP A 214 -11.63 6.40 -17.01
N ILE A 215 -10.95 6.13 -15.89
CA ILE A 215 -10.12 4.93 -15.73
C ILE A 215 -10.98 3.66 -15.61
N ARG A 216 -12.15 3.76 -14.96
CA ARG A 216 -13.11 2.65 -14.84
C ARG A 216 -13.70 2.30 -16.20
N GLU A 217 -14.19 3.27 -16.96
CA GLU A 217 -14.74 3.04 -18.30
C GLU A 217 -13.69 2.41 -19.23
N TRP A 218 -12.46 2.93 -19.19
CA TRP A 218 -11.36 2.34 -19.94
C TRP A 218 -11.10 0.88 -19.52
N ALA A 219 -11.03 0.59 -18.22
CA ALA A 219 -10.79 -0.75 -17.70
C ALA A 219 -11.93 -1.72 -18.06
N ILE A 220 -13.17 -1.23 -18.10
CA ILE A 220 -14.34 -2.01 -18.49
C ILE A 220 -14.21 -2.51 -19.94
N VAL A 221 -13.74 -1.65 -20.83
CA VAL A 221 -13.64 -1.92 -22.27
C VAL A 221 -12.39 -2.72 -22.64
N ASN A 222 -11.25 -2.43 -21.99
CA ASN A 222 -9.94 -2.89 -22.47
C ASN A 222 -9.32 -4.03 -21.65
N LEU A 223 -9.87 -4.34 -20.47
CA LEU A 223 -9.39 -5.42 -19.62
C LEU A 223 -10.42 -6.54 -19.52
N PRO A 224 -10.00 -7.82 -19.51
CA PRO A 224 -10.90 -8.96 -19.45
C PRO A 224 -11.83 -8.88 -18.23
N ALA A 225 -13.14 -9.00 -18.48
CA ALA A 225 -14.09 -9.43 -17.47
C ALA A 225 -13.87 -10.92 -17.22
N GLY A 226 -13.65 -11.33 -15.97
CA GLY A 226 -13.29 -12.73 -15.73
C GLY A 226 -14.47 -13.66 -15.51
#